data_AF-A0A9D8NMS8-F1
#
_entry.id   AF-A0A9D8NMS8-F1
#
_cell.length_a   1.000
_cell.length_b   1.000
_cell.length_c   1.000
_cell.angle_alpha   90.00
_cell.angle_beta   90.00
_cell.angle_gamma   90.00
#
_symmetry.space_group_name_H-M   'P 1'
#
loop_
_entity.id
_entity.type
_entity.pdbx_description
1 polymer ?
#
loop_
_entity_poly.entity_id
_entity_poly.type
_entity_poly.pdbx_seq_one_letter_code
_entity_poly.pdbx_strand_id
1 'polypeptide(L)'
;MKTVNLEKENLNLKDVINLARNEPILLLTPDGKEFFISEADDFEKEVEALRGSKAFQSFLDERASCARRFPLEEIEKEIEKELAGQKKTA
;
A
#
# COMPACT_ATOMS: atom_id res chain seq x y z
N MET A 1 8.49 13.69 -1.51
CA MET A 1 7.42 13.64 -2.53
C MET A 1 7.27 15.03 -3.12
N LYS A 2 7.64 15.19 -4.38
CA LYS A 2 7.58 16.45 -5.12
C LYS A 2 6.28 16.53 -5.93
N THR A 3 5.62 17.70 -5.91
CA THR A 3 4.47 17.96 -6.79
C THR A 3 4.94 18.70 -8.04
N VAL A 4 4.52 18.23 -9.21
CA VAL A 4 4.85 18.78 -10.53
C VAL A 4 3.55 19.19 -11.21
N ASN A 5 3.42 20.47 -11.53
CA ASN A 5 2.26 20.98 -12.25
C ASN A 5 2.55 21.00 -13.76
N LEU A 6 1.86 20.16 -14.53
CA LEU A 6 2.06 20.00 -15.97
C LEU A 6 1.57 21.19 -16.81
N GLU A 7 0.80 22.12 -16.25
CA GLU A 7 0.50 23.40 -16.91
C GLU A 7 1.69 24.36 -16.86
N LYS A 8 2.47 24.30 -15.77
CA LYS A 8 3.56 25.24 -15.50
C LYS A 8 4.90 24.71 -15.97
N GLU A 9 5.10 23.41 -15.87
CA GLU A 9 6.34 22.73 -16.22
C GLU A 9 6.15 21.92 -17.50
N ASN A 10 6.84 22.32 -18.56
CA ASN A 10 6.82 21.60 -19.83
C ASN A 10 7.85 20.47 -19.81
N LEU A 11 7.49 19.37 -19.12
CA LEU A 11 8.33 18.18 -18.98
C LEU A 11 7.91 17.13 -19.99
N ASN A 12 8.89 16.48 -20.61
CA ASN A 12 8.61 15.29 -21.40
C ASN A 12 8.56 14.03 -20.50
N LEU A 13 8.08 12.91 -21.04
CA LEU A 13 7.94 11.67 -20.27
C LEU A 13 9.28 11.17 -19.68
N LYS A 14 10.42 11.39 -20.36
CA LYS A 14 11.73 11.00 -19.83
C LYS A 14 12.12 11.83 -18.61
N ASP A 15 11.81 13.12 -18.62
CA ASP A 15 12.10 14.00 -17.47
C ASP A 15 11.26 13.58 -16.25
N VAL A 16 9.98 13.27 -16.47
CA VAL A 16 9.07 12.75 -15.45
C VAL A 16 9.60 11.44 -14.86
N ILE A 17 10.03 10.49 -15.69
CA ILE A 17 10.61 9.21 -15.24
C ILE A 17 11.91 9.44 -14.45
N ASN A 18 12.77 10.35 -14.90
CA ASN A 18 14.02 10.66 -14.20
C ASN A 18 13.78 11.29 -12.83
N LEU A 19 12.74 12.12 -12.68
CA LEU A 19 12.31 12.64 -11.37
C LEU A 19 11.83 11.48 -10.47
N ALA A 20 10.95 10.62 -10.99
CA ALA A 20 10.37 9.49 -10.25
C ALA A 20 11.40 8.44 -9.78
N ARG A 21 12.55 8.31 -10.45
CA ARG A 21 13.66 7.43 -10.01
C ARG A 21 14.29 7.87 -8.68
N ASN A 22 14.31 9.18 -8.42
CA ASN A 22 14.92 9.71 -7.19
C ASN A 22 13.94 9.67 -6.01
N GLU A 23 12.71 10.09 -6.26
CA GLU A 23 11.62 10.04 -5.28
C GLU A 23 10.25 9.97 -5.99
N PRO A 24 9.20 9.44 -5.34
CA PRO A 24 7.86 9.48 -5.90
C PRO A 24 7.38 10.93 -6.12
N ILE A 25 6.69 11.14 -7.24
CA ILE A 25 6.18 12.45 -7.66
C ILE A 25 4.67 12.43 -7.85
N LEU A 26 4.03 13.55 -7.49
CA LEU A 26 2.63 13.82 -7.76
C LEU A 26 2.53 14.75 -8.97
N LEU A 27 1.93 14.30 -10.06
CA LEU A 27 1.63 15.12 -11.22
C LEU A 27 0.24 15.74 -11.07
N LEU A 28 0.16 17.06 -11.22
CA LEU A 28 -1.10 17.79 -11.34
C LEU A 28 -1.32 18.17 -12.81
N THR A 29 -2.39 17.68 -13.41
CA THR A 29 -2.78 17.98 -14.79
C THR A 29 -3.55 19.29 -14.90
N PRO A 30 -3.69 19.86 -16.12
CA PRO A 30 -4.46 21.08 -16.34
C PRO A 30 -5.94 20.98 -15.95
N ASP A 31 -6.52 19.79 -16.04
CA ASP A 31 -7.90 19.54 -15.61
C ASP A 31 -8.02 19.29 -14.09
N GLY A 32 -6.95 19.54 -13.32
CA GLY A 32 -6.90 19.41 -11.87
C GLY A 32 -6.86 17.97 -11.37
N LYS A 33 -6.61 16.98 -12.25
CA LYS A 33 -6.44 15.60 -11.84
C LYS A 33 -5.02 15.35 -11.33
N GLU A 34 -4.93 14.43 -10.40
CA GLU A 34 -3.68 14.06 -9.75
C GLU A 34 -3.29 12.65 -10.16
N PHE A 35 -2.02 12.47 -10.54
CA PHE A 35 -1.44 11.18 -10.86
C PHE A 35 -0.18 10.97 -10.03
N PHE A 36 -0.02 9.77 -9.50
CA PHE A 36 1.17 9.39 -8.75
C PHE A 36 2.10 8.55 -9.63
N ILE A 37 3.38 8.90 -9.67
CA ILE A 37 4.40 8.13 -10.38
C ILE A 37 5.53 7.80 -9.42
N SER A 38 5.81 6.51 -9.30
CA SER A 38 6.96 5.94 -8.63
C SER A 38 7.58 4.86 -9.51
N GLU A 39 8.78 4.43 -9.16
CA GLU A 39 9.38 3.24 -9.75
C GLU A 39 8.48 2.02 -9.49
N ALA A 40 8.35 1.11 -10.46
CA ALA A 40 7.52 -0.08 -10.25
C ALA A 40 8.07 -1.00 -9.13
N ASP A 41 9.35 -0.87 -8.80
CA ASP A 41 10.08 -1.61 -7.76
C ASP A 41 10.17 -0.83 -6.42
N ASP A 42 9.34 0.20 -6.24
CA ASP A 42 9.29 1.00 -5.01
C ASP A 42 8.81 0.21 -3.78
N PHE A 43 8.33 -1.04 -3.99
CA PHE A 43 8.00 -1.98 -2.92
C PHE A 43 9.17 -2.21 -1.98
N GLU A 44 10.40 -2.31 -2.49
CA GLU A 44 11.57 -2.49 -1.63
C GLU A 44 11.82 -1.27 -0.73
N LYS A 45 11.54 -0.05 -1.21
CA LYS A 45 11.62 1.16 -0.38
C LYS A 45 10.49 1.22 0.64
N GLU A 46 9.27 0.80 0.28
CA GLU A 46 8.14 0.70 1.22
C GLU A 46 8.40 -0.35 2.32
N VAL A 47 8.97 -1.50 1.96
CA VAL A 47 9.41 -2.54 2.90
C VAL A 47 10.46 -1.99 3.86
N GLU A 48 11.47 -1.28 3.36
CA GLU A 48 12.50 -0.68 4.21
C GLU A 48 11.94 0.43 5.11
N ALA A 49 11.00 1.25 4.61
CA ALA A 49 10.30 2.25 5.43
C ALA A 49 9.48 1.60 6.54
N LEU A 50 8.75 0.51 6.26
CA LEU A 50 8.00 -0.25 7.26
C LEU A 50 8.92 -0.96 8.26
N ARG A 51 10.05 -1.50 7.80
CA ARG A 51 11.07 -2.10 8.66
C ARG A 51 11.63 -1.08 9.66
N GLY A 52 11.88 0.16 9.21
CA GLY A 52 12.37 1.25 10.05
C GLY A 52 11.31 1.87 10.98
N SER A 53 10.02 1.62 10.75
CA SER A 53 8.93 2.20 11.52
C SER A 53 8.78 1.55 12.91
N LYS A 54 9.22 2.25 13.95
CA LYS A 54 9.10 1.78 15.35
C LYS A 54 7.67 1.45 15.78
N ALA A 55 6.70 2.25 15.34
CA ALA A 55 5.30 2.01 15.64
C ALA A 55 4.82 0.70 15.02
N PHE A 56 5.20 0.43 13.77
CA PHE A 56 4.85 -0.80 13.08
C PHE A 56 5.53 -2.02 13.71
N GLN A 57 6.83 -1.93 14.03
CA GLN A 57 7.53 -3.01 14.72
C GLN A 57 6.91 -3.33 16.09
N SER A 58 6.56 -2.30 16.87
CA SER A 58 5.89 -2.49 18.18
C SER A 58 4.54 -3.18 18.06
N PHE A 59 3.77 -2.85 17.01
CA PHE A 59 2.52 -3.53 16.71
C PHE A 59 2.74 -5.01 16.36
N LEU A 60 3.77 -5.33 15.57
CA LEU A 60 4.10 -6.71 15.23
C LEU A 60 4.55 -7.50 16.47
N ASP A 61 5.36 -6.90 17.34
CA ASP A 61 5.79 -7.52 18.60
C ASP A 61 4.60 -7.86 19.50
N GLU A 62 3.65 -6.93 19.65
CA GLU A 62 2.42 -7.15 20.40
C GLU A 62 1.65 -8.35 19.84
N ARG A 63 1.48 -8.41 18.50
CA ARG A 63 0.75 -9.51 17.84
C ARG A 63 1.47 -10.84 17.93
N ALA A 64 2.79 -10.86 17.78
CA ALA A 64 3.61 -12.06 17.93
C ALA A 64 3.53 -12.61 19.37
N SER A 65 3.48 -11.72 20.36
CA SER A 65 3.38 -12.06 21.78
C SER A 65 1.99 -12.54 22.22
N CYS A 66 0.97 -12.45 21.35
CA CYS A 66 -0.37 -12.92 21.67
C CYS A 66 -0.32 -14.38 22.13
N ALA A 67 -0.88 -14.71 23.29
CA ALA A 67 -0.87 -16.08 23.82
C ALA A 67 -2.00 -16.95 23.24
N ARG A 68 -3.08 -16.32 22.74
CA ARG A 68 -4.22 -17.02 22.18
C ARG A 68 -3.85 -17.56 20.80
N ARG A 69 -4.07 -18.87 20.61
CA ARG A 69 -3.93 -19.57 19.34
C ARG A 69 -5.24 -20.25 19.04
N PHE A 70 -5.63 -20.24 17.77
CA PHE A 70 -6.78 -20.98 17.27
C PHE A 70 -6.24 -22.05 16.33
N PRO A 71 -6.63 -23.33 16.49
CA PRO A 71 -6.39 -24.35 15.49
C PRO A 71 -7.00 -23.92 14.14
N LEU A 72 -6.34 -24.25 13.04
CA LEU A 72 -6.84 -23.90 11.70
C LEU A 72 -8.22 -24.51 11.46
N GLU A 73 -8.47 -25.70 11.99
CA GLU A 73 -9.72 -26.44 11.87
C GLU A 73 -10.90 -25.72 12.54
N GLU A 74 -10.65 -24.90 13.58
CA GLU A 74 -11.69 -24.06 14.19
C GLU A 74 -12.06 -22.89 13.27
N ILE A 75 -11.05 -22.28 12.64
CA ILE A 75 -11.25 -21.17 11.69
C ILE A 75 -11.95 -21.66 10.43
N GLU A 76 -11.57 -22.82 9.89
CA GLU A 76 -12.22 -23.43 8.73
C GLU A 76 -13.71 -23.66 8.98
N LYS A 77 -14.07 -24.21 10.14
CA LYS A 77 -15.48 -24.43 10.53
C LYS A 77 -16.26 -23.12 10.65
N GLU A 78 -15.63 -22.06 11.17
CA GLU A 78 -16.24 -20.74 11.25
C GLU A 78 -16.54 -20.18 9.85
N ILE A 79 -15.57 -20.24 8.94
CA ILE A 79 -15.71 -19.81 7.55
C ILE A 79 -16.80 -20.61 6.82
N GLU A 80 -16.81 -21.94 6.95
CA GLU A 80 -17.84 -22.80 6.34
C GLU A 80 -19.25 -22.44 6.81
N LYS A 81 -19.39 -22.12 8.11
CA LYS A 81 -20.67 -21.71 8.69
C LYS A 81 -21.13 -20.35 8.17
N GLU A 82 -20.22 -19.38 8.02
CA GLU A 82 -20.52 -18.08 7.41
C GLU A 82 -20.97 -18.23 5.95
N LEU A 83 -20.23 -19.01 5.16
CA LEU A 83 -20.55 -19.29 3.76
C LEU A 83 -21.90 -20.01 3.61
N ALA A 84 -22.21 -20.94 4.51
CA ALA A 84 -23.51 -21.62 4.54
C ALA A 84 -24.66 -20.69 4.96
N GLY A 85 -24.39 -19.71 5.81
CA GLY A 85 -25.35 -18.66 6.20
C GLY A 85 -25.69 -17.74 5.03
N GLN A 86 -24.67 -17.28 4.30
CA GLN A 86 -24.84 -16.39 3.14
C GLN A 86 -25.66 -17.06 2.02
N LYS A 87 -25.49 -18.37 1.79
CA LYS A 87 -26.28 -19.15 0.84
C LYS A 87 -27.75 -19.34 1.22
N LYS A 88 -28.14 -19.13 2.49
CA LYS A 88 -29.54 -19.24 2.94
C LYS A 88 -30.30 -17.92 2.83
N THR A 89 -29.59 -16.81 2.65
CA THR A 89 -30.13 -15.46 2.49
C THR A 89 -30.14 -14.96 1.04
N ALA A 90 -29.63 -15.74 0.10
CA ALA A 90 -29.69 -15.52 -1.35
C ALA A 90 -30.72 -16.45 -1.99
#